data_AF-A0A9J6GFG5-F1
#
_entry.id   AF-A0A9J6GFG5-F1
#
_cell.length_a   1.000
_cell.length_b   1.000
_cell.length_c   1.000
_cell.angle_alpha   90.00
_cell.angle_beta   90.00
_cell.angle_gamma   90.00
#
_symmetry.space_group_name_H-M   'P 1'
#
loop_
_entity.id
_entity.type
_entity.pdbx_description
1 polymer ?
#
loop_
_entity_poly.entity_id
_entity_poly.type
_entity_poly.pdbx_seq_one_letter_code
_entity_poly.pdbx_strand_id
1 'polypeptide(L)'
;MRPPISQEIDIFISLDYAGGVTLAVDAELIIGGGQASLSLKVSHFSAKGRIQFSRRPYTRWSFAFYEEPKIVVSVESSLQGSSLPQIANIISSTIKRTLRTKHTLPCYKIRIKPFVLLPEIRFAPPQQEKISHTGQLEVTVVECSRLVLCEGSFQLYCMVSIGK
;
A
#
# COMPACT_ATOMS: atom_id res chain seq x y z
N MET A 1 -23.36 29.22 1.21
CA MET A 1 -22.83 28.39 0.10
C MET A 1 -21.94 27.32 0.68
N ARG A 2 -22.20 26.02 0.41
CA ARG A 2 -21.37 24.91 0.91
C ARG A 2 -20.16 24.77 -0.04
N PRO A 3 -18.91 24.73 0.44
CA PRO A 3 -17.75 24.63 -0.46
C PRO A 3 -17.82 23.33 -1.26
N PRO A 4 -17.33 23.32 -2.52
CA PRO A 4 -17.30 22.10 -3.32
C PRO A 4 -16.45 21.06 -2.59
N ILE A 5 -17.06 19.92 -2.26
CA ILE A 5 -16.36 18.79 -1.67
C ILE A 5 -15.33 18.31 -2.70
N SER A 6 -14.04 18.32 -2.35
CA SER A 6 -12.98 17.84 -3.25
C SER A 6 -13.32 16.42 -3.70
N GLN A 7 -13.48 16.24 -5.00
CA GLN A 7 -13.91 14.97 -5.57
C GLN A 7 -12.75 13.99 -5.73
N GLU A 8 -11.53 14.52 -5.62
CA GLU A 8 -10.29 13.77 -5.67
C GLU A 8 -9.35 14.22 -4.55
N ILE A 9 -8.64 13.27 -3.97
CA ILE A 9 -7.63 13.48 -2.93
C ILE A 9 -6.38 12.70 -3.33
N ASP A 10 -5.28 13.42 -3.51
CA ASP A 10 -3.98 12.84 -3.83
C ASP A 10 -3.10 12.87 -2.57
N ILE A 11 -2.64 11.68 -2.15
CA ILE A 11 -1.69 11.49 -1.07
C ILE A 11 -0.34 11.12 -1.67
N PHE A 12 0.65 11.94 -1.37
CA PHE A 12 2.04 11.73 -1.73
C PHE A 12 2.69 10.80 -0.70
N ILE A 13 3.39 9.78 -1.18
CA ILE A 13 4.02 8.76 -0.34
C ILE A 13 5.48 8.68 -0.71
N SER A 14 6.34 8.73 0.31
CA SER A 14 7.74 8.34 0.22
C SER A 14 7.89 7.03 0.97
N LEU A 15 8.23 5.96 0.24
CA LEU A 15 8.45 4.63 0.79
C LEU A 15 9.94 4.35 0.82
N ASP A 16 10.45 3.98 2.00
CA ASP A 16 11.79 3.47 2.17
C ASP A 16 11.73 2.26 3.09
N TYR A 17 12.16 1.10 2.58
CA TYR A 17 12.01 -0.19 3.22
C TYR A 17 13.34 -0.92 3.23
N ALA A 18 13.73 -1.41 4.41
CA ALA A 18 14.94 -2.19 4.64
C ALA A 18 14.68 -3.33 5.64
N GLY A 19 13.89 -4.33 5.24
CA GLY A 19 13.47 -5.41 6.15
C GLY A 19 13.59 -6.84 5.61
N GLY A 20 14.14 -7.03 4.40
CA GLY A 20 14.51 -8.37 3.93
C GLY A 20 13.35 -9.34 3.67
N VAL A 21 12.18 -8.89 3.16
CA VAL A 21 11.05 -9.78 2.80
C VAL A 21 11.54 -10.90 1.89
N THR A 22 11.17 -12.13 2.23
CA THR A 22 11.43 -13.33 1.42
C THR A 22 10.13 -13.90 0.85
N LEU A 23 10.17 -14.32 -0.41
CA LEU A 23 9.13 -15.11 -1.09
C LEU A 23 9.78 -16.39 -1.60
N ALA A 24 9.22 -17.54 -1.26
CA ALA A 24 9.63 -18.83 -1.79
C ALA A 24 8.49 -19.46 -2.59
N VAL A 25 8.81 -20.10 -3.71
CA VAL A 25 7.88 -20.81 -4.58
C VAL A 25 8.52 -22.14 -4.95
N ASP A 26 7.82 -23.22 -4.61
CA ASP A 26 8.19 -24.58 -5.01
C ASP A 26 7.16 -25.09 -6.03
N ALA A 27 7.63 -25.80 -7.04
CA ALA A 27 6.81 -26.34 -8.12
C ALA A 27 7.29 -27.73 -8.56
N GLU A 28 6.35 -28.58 -8.92
CA GLU A 28 6.63 -29.86 -9.57
C GLU A 28 6.45 -29.72 -11.08
N LEU A 29 7.46 -30.13 -11.84
CA LEU A 29 7.44 -29.99 -13.29
C LEU A 29 6.78 -31.18 -13.96
N ILE A 30 5.76 -30.89 -14.76
CA ILE A 30 4.98 -31.88 -15.52
C ILE A 30 5.88 -32.60 -16.55
N ILE A 31 6.83 -31.90 -17.13
CA ILE A 31 7.78 -32.44 -18.12
C ILE A 31 9.12 -32.66 -17.41
N GLY A 32 9.54 -33.92 -17.30
CA GLY A 32 10.82 -34.30 -16.69
C GLY A 32 10.76 -34.69 -15.21
N GLY A 33 9.58 -34.71 -14.58
CA GLY A 33 9.35 -35.30 -13.25
C GLY A 33 10.19 -34.72 -12.10
N GLY A 34 10.69 -33.49 -12.26
CA GLY A 34 11.60 -32.84 -11.32
C GLY A 34 10.94 -31.77 -10.47
N GLN A 35 11.58 -31.43 -9.36
CA GLN A 35 11.19 -30.29 -8.52
C GLN A 35 11.97 -29.04 -8.91
N ALA A 36 11.30 -27.89 -8.88
CA ALA A 36 11.90 -26.58 -9.05
C ALA A 36 11.58 -25.72 -7.83
N SER A 37 12.57 -24.99 -7.33
CA SER A 37 12.39 -24.02 -6.25
C SER A 37 12.93 -22.66 -6.66
N LEU A 38 12.24 -21.62 -6.21
CA LEU A 38 12.60 -20.23 -6.41
C LEU A 38 12.48 -19.50 -5.08
N SER A 39 13.57 -18.94 -4.59
CA SER A 39 13.60 -18.07 -3.42
C SER A 39 13.99 -16.67 -3.86
N LEU A 40 13.24 -15.68 -3.39
CA LEU A 40 13.41 -14.28 -3.72
C LEU A 40 13.46 -13.49 -2.42
N LYS A 41 14.49 -12.66 -2.24
CA LYS A 41 14.64 -11.78 -1.09
C LYS A 41 14.78 -10.33 -1.53
N VAL A 42 13.89 -9.47 -1.02
CA VAL A 42 13.92 -8.03 -1.22
C VAL A 42 14.62 -7.40 -0.01
N SER A 43 15.89 -7.04 -0.16
CA SER A 43 16.67 -6.44 0.93
C SER A 43 16.35 -4.96 1.12
N HIS A 44 16.08 -4.26 0.02
CA HIS A 44 15.80 -2.83 0.05
C HIS A 44 14.81 -2.42 -1.05
N PHE A 45 13.90 -1.54 -0.71
CA PHE A 45 12.93 -0.97 -1.65
C PHE A 45 12.70 0.51 -1.33
N SER A 46 12.93 1.38 -2.30
CA SER A 46 12.74 2.83 -2.16
C SER A 46 11.98 3.41 -3.35
N ALA A 47 10.93 4.20 -3.06
CA ALA A 47 10.06 4.75 -4.09
C ALA A 47 9.29 5.98 -3.61
N LYS A 48 8.91 6.84 -4.56
CA LYS A 48 7.90 7.87 -4.36
C LYS A 48 6.66 7.54 -5.18
N GLY A 49 5.49 7.67 -4.58
CA GLY A 49 4.24 7.33 -5.24
C GLY A 49 3.06 8.14 -4.75
N ARG A 50 1.92 7.84 -5.34
CA ARG A 50 0.65 8.50 -5.13
C ARG A 50 -0.42 7.48 -4.80
N ILE A 51 -1.18 7.71 -3.73
CA ILE A 51 -2.51 7.14 -3.58
C ILE A 51 -3.52 8.23 -3.89
N GLN A 52 -4.34 8.01 -4.91
CA GLN A 52 -5.41 8.91 -5.29
C GLN A 52 -6.76 8.29 -4.93
N PHE A 53 -7.57 9.00 -4.16
CA PHE A 53 -8.97 8.67 -3.93
C PHE A 53 -9.82 9.51 -4.87
N SER A 54 -10.73 8.89 -5.61
CA SER A 54 -11.66 9.59 -6.51
C SER A 54 -13.07 9.03 -6.36
N ARG A 55 -14.07 9.90 -6.42
CA ARG A 55 -15.50 9.53 -6.41
C ARG A 55 -16.12 9.48 -7.80
N ARG A 56 -15.35 9.77 -8.87
CA ARG A 56 -15.84 9.78 -10.25
C ARG A 56 -15.12 8.74 -11.12
N PRO A 57 -15.86 8.02 -11.98
CA PRO A 57 -17.33 7.87 -12.01
C PRO A 57 -17.87 7.04 -10.84
N TYR A 58 -17.01 6.33 -10.11
CA TYR A 58 -17.34 5.54 -8.92
C TYR A 58 -16.28 5.75 -7.83
N THR A 59 -16.63 5.49 -6.57
CA THR A 59 -15.68 5.50 -5.45
C THR A 59 -14.60 4.45 -5.67
N ARG A 60 -13.36 4.93 -5.79
CA ARG A 60 -12.18 4.11 -6.02
C ARG A 60 -10.96 4.75 -5.39
N TRP A 61 -9.95 3.93 -5.14
CA TRP A 61 -8.60 4.41 -4.96
C TRP A 61 -7.70 3.87 -6.07
N SER A 62 -6.66 4.63 -6.38
CA SER A 62 -5.60 4.20 -7.28
C SER A 62 -4.24 4.41 -6.66
N PHE A 63 -3.29 3.59 -7.10
CA PHE A 63 -1.89 3.71 -6.71
C PHE A 63 -0.98 3.68 -7.93
N ALA A 64 0.03 4.55 -7.91
CA ALA A 64 1.14 4.54 -8.85
C ALA A 64 2.40 5.16 -8.25
N PHE A 65 3.56 4.73 -8.72
CA PHE A 65 4.84 5.39 -8.49
C PHE A 65 5.00 6.56 -9.47
N TYR A 66 5.64 7.64 -9.02
CA TYR A 66 5.98 8.75 -9.89
C TYR A 66 7.08 8.38 -10.89
N GLU A 67 8.04 7.57 -10.43
CA GLU A 67 9.20 7.12 -11.18
C GLU A 67 9.45 5.62 -10.93
N GLU A 68 10.35 5.01 -11.71
CA GLU A 68 10.70 3.61 -11.51
C GLU A 68 11.27 3.40 -10.09
N PRO A 69 10.66 2.52 -9.27
CA PRO A 69 11.11 2.30 -7.91
C PRO A 69 12.48 1.61 -7.88
N LYS A 70 13.31 1.99 -6.90
CA LYS A 70 14.62 1.36 -6.67
C LYS A 70 14.41 0.12 -5.82
N ILE A 71 14.76 -1.05 -6.36
CA ILE A 71 14.62 -2.33 -5.68
C ILE A 71 15.91 -3.13 -5.76
N VAL A 72 16.35 -3.63 -4.60
CA VAL A 72 17.46 -4.57 -4.46
C VAL A 72 16.87 -5.93 -4.13
N VAL A 73 17.03 -6.86 -5.08
CA VAL A 73 16.50 -8.23 -4.99
C VAL A 73 17.63 -9.20 -5.19
N SER A 74 17.71 -10.23 -4.34
CA SER A 74 18.49 -11.44 -4.58
C SER A 74 17.54 -12.58 -4.90
N VAL A 75 17.85 -13.33 -5.95
CA VAL A 75 17.03 -14.46 -6.41
C VAL A 75 17.90 -15.70 -6.47
N GLU A 76 17.44 -16.76 -5.83
CA GLU A 76 18.03 -18.09 -5.84
C GLU A 76 17.04 -19.03 -6.52
N SER A 77 17.50 -19.83 -7.48
CA SER A 77 16.64 -20.76 -8.21
C SER A 77 17.34 -22.10 -8.35
N SER A 78 16.63 -23.18 -8.03
CA SER A 78 17.10 -24.54 -8.23
C SER A 78 16.12 -25.34 -9.11
N LEU A 79 16.67 -26.19 -9.96
CA LEU A 79 15.94 -27.16 -10.76
C LEU A 79 16.60 -28.52 -10.56
N GLN A 80 15.86 -29.49 -10.04
CA GLN A 80 16.39 -30.82 -9.70
C GLN A 80 17.68 -30.71 -8.85
N GLY A 81 17.74 -29.72 -7.94
CA GLY A 81 18.91 -29.44 -7.10
C GLY A 81 20.04 -28.65 -7.75
N SER A 82 19.98 -28.37 -9.06
CA SER A 82 20.99 -27.57 -9.78
C SER A 82 20.61 -26.09 -9.84
N SER A 83 21.53 -25.19 -9.52
CA SER A 83 21.28 -23.75 -9.60
C SER A 83 21.19 -23.27 -11.05
N LEU A 84 20.15 -22.49 -11.38
CA LEU A 84 19.95 -21.92 -12.72
C LEU A 84 20.00 -20.38 -12.71
N PRO A 85 21.19 -19.77 -12.71
CA PRO A 85 21.33 -18.31 -12.54
C PRO A 85 20.64 -17.48 -13.64
N GLN A 86 20.41 -18.04 -14.84
CA GLN A 86 19.67 -17.34 -15.89
C GLN A 86 18.22 -17.02 -15.47
N ILE A 87 17.57 -17.92 -14.71
CA ILE A 87 16.22 -17.72 -14.20
C ILE A 87 16.20 -16.55 -13.21
N ALA A 88 17.19 -16.46 -12.32
CA ALA A 88 17.32 -15.36 -11.37
C ALA A 88 17.35 -13.98 -12.06
N ASN A 89 18.08 -13.85 -13.17
CA ASN A 89 18.14 -12.61 -13.96
C ASN A 89 16.81 -12.30 -14.67
N ILE A 90 16.15 -13.32 -15.22
CA ILE A 90 14.85 -13.17 -15.87
C ILE A 90 13.79 -12.71 -14.86
N ILE A 91 13.74 -13.32 -13.68
CA ILE A 91 12.78 -12.95 -12.63
C ILE A 91 13.04 -11.52 -12.13
N SER A 92 14.30 -11.20 -11.84
CA SER A 92 14.68 -9.87 -11.37
C SER A 92 14.33 -8.78 -12.38
N SER A 93 14.63 -9.01 -13.67
CA SER A 93 14.29 -8.07 -14.74
C SER A 93 12.78 -7.98 -14.98
N THR A 94 12.04 -9.09 -14.84
CA THR A 94 10.58 -9.12 -14.96
C THR A 94 9.91 -8.31 -13.85
N ILE A 95 10.38 -8.41 -12.61
CA ILE A 95 9.87 -7.62 -11.49
C ILE A 95 10.06 -6.12 -11.74
N LYS A 96 11.30 -5.71 -12.08
CA LYS A 96 11.60 -4.30 -12.40
C LYS A 96 10.75 -3.80 -13.57
N ARG A 97 10.67 -4.58 -14.65
CA ARG A 97 9.83 -4.26 -15.82
C ARG A 97 8.37 -4.15 -15.45
N THR A 98 7.84 -5.01 -14.59
CA THR A 98 6.45 -4.99 -14.16
C THR A 98 6.15 -3.75 -13.32
N LEU A 99 7.04 -3.40 -12.38
CA LEU A 99 6.91 -2.18 -11.60
C LEU A 99 6.89 -0.94 -12.51
N ARG A 100 7.81 -0.86 -13.48
CA ARG A 100 7.85 0.23 -14.46
C ARG A 100 6.59 0.29 -15.34
N THR A 101 6.15 -0.85 -15.88
CA THR A 101 5.09 -0.86 -16.92
C THR A 101 3.67 -0.93 -16.38
N LYS A 102 3.46 -1.38 -15.13
CA LYS A 102 2.12 -1.59 -14.56
C LYS A 102 1.83 -0.74 -13.32
N HIS A 103 2.86 -0.20 -12.68
CA HIS A 103 2.74 0.49 -11.39
C HIS A 103 3.40 1.87 -11.38
N THR A 104 4.03 2.31 -12.46
CA THR A 104 4.63 3.65 -12.58
C THR A 104 3.82 4.48 -13.57
N LEU A 105 3.65 5.77 -13.28
CA LEU A 105 2.90 6.68 -14.14
C LEU A 105 3.42 6.64 -15.59
N PRO A 106 2.51 6.70 -16.59
CA PRO A 106 1.07 6.96 -16.48
C PRO A 106 0.23 5.73 -16.09
N CYS A 107 0.85 4.56 -15.87
CA CYS A 107 0.14 3.35 -15.46
C CYS A 107 -0.15 3.35 -13.96
N TYR A 108 -1.39 3.02 -13.58
CA TYR A 108 -1.83 2.97 -12.19
C TYR A 108 -2.75 1.77 -11.94
N LYS A 109 -2.80 1.31 -10.68
CA LYS A 109 -3.70 0.24 -10.25
C LYS A 109 -4.92 0.83 -9.57
N ILE A 110 -6.09 0.63 -10.16
CA ILE A 110 -7.38 0.98 -9.57
C ILE A 110 -7.89 -0.17 -8.71
N ARG A 111 -8.49 0.19 -7.57
CA ARG A 111 -9.25 -0.71 -6.70
C ARG A 111 -10.53 -0.02 -6.26
N ILE A 112 -11.66 -0.73 -6.39
CA ILE A 112 -12.97 -0.29 -5.91
C ILE A 112 -13.14 -0.67 -4.42
N LYS A 113 -12.51 -1.79 -4.01
CA LYS A 113 -12.51 -2.23 -2.61
C LYS A 113 -11.97 -1.10 -1.73
N PRO A 114 -12.65 -0.76 -0.62
CA PRO A 114 -12.23 0.36 0.23
C PRO A 114 -10.82 0.10 0.77
N PHE A 115 -10.02 1.16 0.83
CA PHE A 115 -8.65 1.10 1.37
C PHE A 115 -8.66 0.73 2.86
N VAL A 116 -9.70 1.16 3.57
CA VAL A 116 -9.98 0.79 4.96
C VAL A 116 -11.23 -0.08 4.95
N LEU A 117 -11.08 -1.36 5.29
CA LEU A 117 -12.24 -2.18 5.62
C LEU A 117 -12.80 -1.60 6.91
N LEU A 118 -14.04 -1.09 6.88
CA LEU A 118 -14.76 -0.92 8.14
C LEU A 118 -14.80 -2.32 8.77
N PRO A 119 -14.34 -2.50 10.02
CA PRO A 119 -14.64 -3.71 10.76
C PRO A 119 -16.14 -3.94 10.61
N GLU A 120 -16.57 -5.15 10.28
CA GLU A 120 -18.00 -5.48 10.27
C GLU A 120 -18.59 -5.01 11.59
N ILE A 121 -19.32 -3.90 11.57
CA ILE A 121 -20.20 -3.52 12.67
C ILE A 121 -21.28 -4.60 12.61
N ARG A 122 -21.05 -5.69 13.32
CA ARG A 122 -22.04 -6.75 13.51
C ARG A 122 -23.23 -6.08 14.14
N PHE A 123 -24.30 -5.86 13.38
CA PHE A 123 -25.63 -5.52 13.88
C PHE A 123 -26.29 -6.72 14.59
N ALA A 124 -25.51 -7.55 15.28
CA ALA A 124 -26.04 -8.50 16.25
C ALA A 124 -26.15 -7.76 17.58
N PRO A 125 -27.30 -7.80 18.28
CA PRO A 125 -27.39 -7.20 19.61
C PRO A 125 -26.28 -7.83 20.47
N PRO A 126 -25.35 -7.03 21.02
CA PRO A 126 -24.24 -7.58 21.78
C PRO A 126 -24.81 -8.25 23.04
N GLN A 127 -24.61 -9.55 23.20
CA GLN A 127 -24.46 -10.08 24.55
C GLN A 127 -23.25 -9.36 25.13
N GLN A 128 -23.54 -8.39 26.01
CA GLN A 128 -22.57 -7.49 26.60
C GLN A 128 -21.62 -8.26 27.52
N GLU A 129 -20.58 -8.86 26.97
CA GLU A 129 -19.34 -8.94 27.73
C GLU A 129 -18.74 -7.54 27.73
N LYS A 130 -18.87 -6.90 28.89
CA LYS A 130 -18.45 -5.53 29.16
C LYS A 130 -16.91 -5.51 29.19
N ILE A 131 -16.28 -5.52 28.03
CA ILE A 131 -14.84 -5.28 27.89
C ILE A 131 -14.61 -3.85 28.38
N SER A 132 -14.02 -3.70 29.57
CA SER A 132 -13.53 -2.41 30.01
C SER A 132 -12.41 -1.99 29.08
N HIS A 133 -12.67 -1.00 28.22
CA HIS A 133 -11.62 -0.26 27.53
C HIS A 133 -10.91 0.66 28.54
N THR A 134 -10.20 0.06 29.49
CA THR A 134 -9.31 0.77 30.41
C THR A 134 -7.97 0.96 29.73
N GLY A 135 -7.66 2.21 29.36
CA GLY A 135 -6.39 2.63 28.78
C GLY A 135 -6.31 4.15 28.74
N GLN A 136 -5.09 4.69 28.63
CA GLN A 136 -4.88 6.11 28.41
C GLN A 136 -4.65 6.36 26.92
N LEU A 137 -5.36 7.35 26.37
CA LEU A 137 -5.18 7.83 25.00
C LEU A 137 -4.60 9.24 25.09
N GLU A 138 -3.33 9.37 24.71
CA GLU A 138 -2.67 10.67 24.55
C GLU A 138 -2.78 11.11 23.08
N VAL A 139 -3.30 12.31 22.85
CA VAL A 139 -3.46 12.89 21.51
C VAL A 139 -2.73 14.22 21.46
N THR A 140 -1.71 14.29 20.63
CA THR A 140 -0.94 15.52 20.38
C THR A 140 -1.18 15.98 18.95
N VAL A 141 -1.76 17.17 18.80
CA VAL A 141 -1.93 17.82 17.49
C VAL A 141 -0.64 18.57 17.18
N VAL A 142 0.16 18.04 16.26
CA VAL A 142 1.53 18.53 16.00
C VAL A 142 1.55 19.74 15.06
N GLU A 143 0.84 19.67 13.93
CA GLU A 143 0.84 20.75 12.94
C GLU A 143 -0.42 20.70 12.09
N CYS A 144 -0.87 21.87 11.63
CA CYS A 144 -1.83 22.00 10.54
C CYS A 144 -1.30 23.00 9.51
N SER A 145 -1.10 22.58 8.26
CA SER A 145 -0.51 23.42 7.21
C SER A 145 -1.34 23.46 5.93
N ARG A 146 -1.14 24.53 5.14
CA ARG A 146 -1.84 24.82 3.87
C ARG A 146 -3.36 25.03 4.00
N LEU A 147 -3.79 25.57 5.14
CA LEU A 147 -5.18 26.00 5.32
C LEU A 147 -5.46 27.25 4.49
N VAL A 148 -6.48 27.19 3.64
CA VAL A 148 -6.95 28.34 2.87
C VAL A 148 -7.79 29.22 3.78
N LEU A 149 -7.22 30.33 4.22
CA LEU A 149 -7.94 31.36 4.97
C LEU A 149 -8.69 32.24 3.95
N CYS A 150 -10.01 32.35 4.08
CA CYS A 150 -10.81 33.29 3.28
C CYS A 150 -10.59 34.73 3.77
N GLU A 151 -10.92 35.74 2.95
CA GLU A 151 -10.88 37.15 3.35
C GLU A 151 -11.98 37.48 4.39
N GLY A 152 -11.57 38.01 5.55
CA GLY A 152 -12.45 38.28 6.70
C GLY A 152 -11.82 37.91 8.04
N SER A 153 -12.54 38.16 9.16
CA SER A 153 -12.13 37.72 10.50
C SER A 153 -12.54 36.27 10.73
N PHE A 154 -11.58 35.34 10.76
CA PHE A 154 -11.86 33.92 11.03
C PHE A 154 -11.11 33.44 12.27
N GLN A 155 -11.76 32.58 13.03
CA GLN A 155 -11.15 31.84 14.15
C GLN A 155 -11.00 30.38 13.73
N LEU A 156 -9.76 29.90 13.70
CA LEU A 156 -9.45 28.50 13.45
C LEU A 156 -9.58 27.71 14.74
N TYR A 157 -10.34 26.62 14.73
CA TYR A 157 -10.41 25.70 15.86
C TYR A 157 -10.19 24.25 15.41
N CYS A 158 -9.53 23.47 16.26
CA CYS A 158 -9.39 22.02 16.12
C CYS A 158 -10.31 21.36 17.15
N MET A 159 -11.25 20.54 16.67
CA MET A 159 -12.14 19.78 17.56
C MET A 159 -11.73 18.31 17.49
N VAL A 160 -11.31 17.77 18.63
CA VAL A 160 -11.01 16.34 18.81
C VAL A 160 -12.09 15.77 19.70
N SER A 161 -12.86 14.81 19.19
CA SER A 161 -13.93 14.14 19.95
C SER A 161 -13.66 12.65 20.06
N ILE A 162 -13.71 12.14 21.29
CA ILE A 162 -13.68 10.70 21.57
C ILE A 162 -15.12 10.27 21.82
N GLY A 163 -15.69 9.53 20.88
CA GLY A 163 -17.01 8.93 21.02
C GLY A 163 -16.97 7.67 21.90
N LYS A 164 -18.10 7.34 22.53
CA LYS A 164 -18.33 6.03 23.15
C LYS A 164 -18.71 5.00 22.10
#